data_AF-A0A3B0XGB3-F1
#
_entry.id   AF-A0A3B0XGB3-F1
#
_cell.length_a   1.000
_cell.length_b   1.000
_cell.length_c   1.000
_cell.angle_alpha   90.00
_cell.angle_beta   90.00
_cell.angle_gamma   90.00
#
_symmetry.space_group_name_H-M   'P 1'
#
loop_
_entity.id
_entity.type
_entity.pdbx_description
1 polymer ?
#
loop_
_entity_poly.entity_id
_entity_poly.type
_entity_poly.pdbx_seq_one_letter_code
_entity_poly.pdbx_strand_id
1 'polypeptide(L)'
;MSSTLNMASSTRFFNPFKHTENTTINGKSFVINYTARAKKALQARSEPLIIEMQIYFSCVVQKRVLFHDTFAHETIAVNEKIQVAIRAVESESCDPEYYASNHPEKRVLDSGAAKKMSARELIVDYINNEWAGSFSIV
;
A
#
# COMPACT_ATOMS: atom_id res chain seq x y z
N MET A 1 11.25 -10.32 2.34
CA MET A 1 10.38 -10.80 1.25
C MET A 1 9.00 -10.24 1.52
N SER A 2 8.51 -9.32 0.69
CA SER A 2 7.19 -8.71 0.94
C SER A 2 6.11 -9.75 0.72
N SER A 3 5.38 -10.12 1.77
CA SER A 3 4.28 -11.10 1.69
C SER A 3 3.13 -10.48 0.91
N THR A 4 3.02 -10.79 -0.39
CA THR A 4 1.98 -10.24 -1.27
C THR A 4 0.63 -10.91 -0.99
N LEU A 5 -0.37 -10.12 -0.60
CA LEU A 5 -1.76 -10.62 -0.47
C LEU A 5 -2.42 -10.73 -1.85
N ASN A 6 -3.03 -11.88 -2.12
CA ASN A 6 -3.76 -12.10 -3.36
C ASN A 6 -5.19 -11.57 -3.25
N MET A 7 -5.53 -10.57 -4.07
CA MET A 7 -6.83 -9.88 -4.06
C MET A 7 -7.96 -10.74 -4.65
N ALA A 8 -7.64 -11.81 -5.38
CA ALA A 8 -8.62 -12.67 -6.06
C ALA A 8 -9.22 -13.77 -5.17
N SER A 9 -8.75 -13.97 -3.94
CA SER A 9 -9.24 -15.03 -3.06
C SER A 9 -10.50 -14.60 -2.29
N SER A 10 -11.57 -14.26 -3.02
CA SER A 10 -12.90 -13.99 -2.47
C SER A 10 -13.84 -15.15 -2.80
N THR A 11 -13.66 -16.28 -2.12
CA THR A 11 -14.72 -17.28 -1.97
C THR A 11 -15.60 -16.86 -0.79
N ARG A 12 -16.89 -16.65 -1.09
CA ARG A 12 -17.94 -15.99 -0.28
C ARG A 12 -18.22 -16.54 1.14
N PHE A 13 -17.46 -17.52 1.65
CA PHE A 13 -17.64 -18.07 2.99
C PHE A 13 -16.62 -17.57 4.03
N PHE A 14 -15.50 -16.97 3.60
CA PHE A 14 -14.48 -16.46 4.52
C PHE A 14 -13.88 -15.17 3.95
N ASN A 15 -14.58 -14.04 4.03
CA ASN A 15 -13.91 -12.75 3.85
C ASN A 15 -13.05 -12.49 5.11
N PRO A 16 -11.71 -12.59 5.04
CA PRO A 16 -10.87 -12.39 6.22
C PRO A 16 -10.80 -10.91 6.62
N PHE A 17 -11.18 -10.00 5.73
CA PHE A 17 -11.14 -8.54 5.92
C PHE A 17 -12.43 -8.07 6.59
N LYS A 18 -12.44 -8.13 7.93
CA LYS A 18 -13.60 -7.82 8.78
C LYS A 18 -13.76 -6.34 9.13
N HIS A 19 -12.77 -5.52 8.79
CA HIS A 19 -12.75 -4.11 9.12
C HIS A 19 -12.55 -3.29 7.86
N THR A 20 -13.27 -2.17 7.79
CA THR A 20 -13.28 -1.30 6.62
C THR A 20 -13.22 0.15 7.08
N GLU A 21 -12.34 0.92 6.46
CA GLU A 21 -12.27 2.38 6.61
C GLU A 21 -12.50 3.02 5.25
N ASN A 22 -13.20 4.15 5.24
CA ASN A 22 -13.45 4.92 4.04
C ASN A 22 -12.78 6.28 4.20
N THR A 23 -12.06 6.71 3.18
CA THR A 23 -11.48 8.06 3.11
C THR A 23 -11.48 8.54 1.67
N THR A 24 -10.90 9.71 1.43
CA THR A 24 -10.69 10.27 0.10
C THR A 24 -9.21 10.51 -0.15
N ILE A 25 -8.74 10.10 -1.32
CA ILE A 25 -7.38 10.37 -1.80
C ILE A 25 -7.48 11.07 -3.14
N ASN A 26 -6.85 12.24 -3.27
CA ASN A 26 -6.92 13.07 -4.47
C ASN A 26 -8.36 13.35 -4.95
N GLY A 27 -9.28 13.54 -3.99
CA GLY A 27 -10.71 13.78 -4.26
C GLY A 27 -11.51 12.54 -4.73
N LYS A 28 -10.90 11.35 -4.73
CA LYS A 28 -11.55 10.08 -5.09
C LYS A 28 -11.82 9.25 -3.84
N SER A 29 -12.92 8.51 -3.82
CA SER A 29 -13.21 7.58 -2.73
C SER A 29 -12.17 6.47 -2.68
N PHE A 30 -11.76 6.14 -1.46
CA PHE A 30 -10.75 5.12 -1.19
C PHE A 30 -11.18 4.27 0.00
N VAL A 31 -11.04 2.95 -0.16
CA VAL A 31 -11.45 1.96 0.84
C VAL A 31 -10.24 1.19 1.34
N ILE A 32 -10.12 1.03 2.66
CA ILE A 32 -9.11 0.18 3.29
C ILE A 32 -9.81 -0.97 3.99
N ASN A 33 -9.49 -2.18 3.58
CA ASN A 33 -10.02 -3.41 4.15
C ASN A 33 -8.90 -4.14 4.90
N TYR A 34 -9.11 -4.49 6.16
CA TYR A 34 -8.10 -5.19 6.95
C TYR A 34 -8.67 -6.29 7.82
N THR A 35 -7.83 -7.28 8.10
CA THR A 35 -8.22 -8.45 8.89
C THR A 35 -8.32 -8.12 10.38
N ALA A 36 -8.97 -8.99 11.14
CA ALA A 36 -8.98 -8.87 12.61
C ALA A 36 -7.57 -8.96 13.23
N ARG A 37 -6.65 -9.70 12.59
CA ARG A 37 -5.24 -9.78 13.01
C ARG A 37 -4.53 -8.45 12.80
N ALA A 38 -4.69 -7.85 11.63
CA ALA A 38 -4.18 -6.51 11.34
C ALA A 38 -4.73 -5.48 12.32
N LYS A 39 -6.03 -5.52 12.64
CA LYS A 39 -6.61 -4.63 13.65
C LYS A 39 -5.92 -4.76 15.01
N LYS A 40 -5.72 -5.99 15.48
CA LYS A 40 -5.04 -6.25 16.76
C LYS A 40 -3.60 -5.72 16.74
N ALA A 41 -2.88 -5.93 15.65
CA ALA A 41 -1.52 -5.42 15.48
C ALA A 41 -1.48 -3.88 15.45
N LEU A 42 -2.42 -3.22 14.76
CA LEU A 42 -2.56 -1.76 14.75
C LEU A 42 -2.82 -1.19 16.15
N GLN A 43 -3.70 -1.85 16.92
CA GLN A 43 -4.03 -1.42 18.29
C GLN A 43 -2.86 -1.52 19.26
N ALA A 44 -1.95 -2.48 19.04
CA ALA A 44 -0.75 -2.65 19.86
C ALA A 44 0.33 -1.59 19.59
N ARG A 45 0.21 -0.81 18.50
CA ARG A 45 1.18 0.23 18.15
C ARG A 45 0.95 1.51 18.95
N SER A 46 2.02 2.14 19.40
CA SER A 46 2.02 3.49 19.98
C SER A 46 1.78 4.57 18.92
N GLU A 47 2.34 4.39 17.73
CA GLU A 47 2.26 5.33 16.61
C GLU A 47 1.45 4.76 15.44
N PRO A 48 0.84 5.63 14.60
CA PRO A 48 0.17 5.19 13.39
C PRO A 48 1.09 4.35 12.48
N LEU A 49 0.51 3.39 11.78
CA LEU A 49 1.20 2.69 10.69
C LEU A 49 1.08 3.51 9.41
N ILE A 50 2.20 3.76 8.74
CA ILE A 50 2.22 4.44 7.45
C ILE A 50 2.25 3.37 6.37
N ILE A 51 1.21 3.33 5.53
CA ILE A 51 1.05 2.36 4.45
C ILE A 51 1.23 3.08 3.12
N GLU A 52 2.35 2.81 2.47
CA GLU A 52 2.68 3.41 1.19
C GLU A 52 2.29 2.48 0.05
N MET A 53 1.44 2.96 -0.85
CA MET A 53 1.09 2.31 -2.10
C MET A 53 1.91 2.92 -3.23
N GLN A 54 2.79 2.13 -3.83
CA GLN A 54 3.58 2.59 -4.94
C GLN A 54 3.15 1.99 -6.27
N ILE A 55 2.98 2.86 -7.25
CA ILE A 55 2.90 2.53 -8.67
C ILE A 55 4.31 2.70 -9.22
N TYR A 56 5.01 1.59 -9.40
CA TYR A 56 6.42 1.55 -9.73
C TYR A 56 6.61 1.38 -11.24
N PHE A 57 7.11 2.43 -11.89
CA PHE A 57 7.40 2.47 -13.32
C PHE A 57 8.82 1.98 -13.58
N SER A 58 8.94 0.68 -13.83
CA SER A 58 10.14 0.05 -14.39
C SER A 58 9.93 -0.30 -15.87
N CYS A 59 10.68 -1.26 -16.44
CA CYS A 59 10.34 -1.83 -17.75
C CYS A 59 8.93 -2.43 -17.80
N VAL A 60 8.37 -2.81 -16.64
CA VAL A 60 6.96 -3.15 -16.48
C VAL A 60 6.41 -2.35 -15.30
N VAL A 61 5.14 -1.92 -15.38
CA VAL A 61 4.47 -1.28 -14.25
C VAL A 61 4.20 -2.31 -13.16
N GLN A 62 4.69 -2.06 -11.96
CA GLN A 62 4.48 -2.91 -10.80
C GLN A 62 3.74 -2.16 -9.69
N LYS A 63 3.04 -2.91 -8.85
CA LYS A 63 2.37 -2.40 -7.65
C LYS A 63 3.03 -3.00 -6.43
N ARG A 64 3.36 -2.17 -5.45
CA ARG A 64 3.84 -2.64 -4.15
C ARG A 64 3.22 -1.85 -3.01
N VAL A 65 3.07 -2.52 -1.88
CA VAL A 65 2.71 -1.89 -0.61
C VAL A 65 3.92 -1.98 0.30
N LEU A 66 4.34 -0.84 0.85
CA LEU A 66 5.41 -0.72 1.82
C LEU A 66 4.82 -0.23 3.15
N PHE A 67 5.45 -0.61 4.24
CA PHE A 67 4.99 -0.32 5.59
C PHE A 67 6.12 0.36 6.35
N HIS A 68 5.82 1.53 6.92
CA HIS A 68 6.81 2.39 7.54
C HIS A 68 6.36 2.79 8.95
N ASP A 69 7.34 2.89 9.85
CA ASP A 69 7.16 3.53 11.16
C ASP A 69 7.37 5.05 11.06
N THR A 70 8.33 5.49 10.24
CA THR A 70 8.61 6.89 9.95
C THR A 70 8.65 7.13 8.45
N PHE A 71 8.12 8.27 7.98
CA PHE A 71 8.06 8.55 6.54
C PHE A 71 8.30 10.02 6.25
N ALA A 72 9.15 10.31 5.26
CA ALA A 72 9.58 11.67 4.95
C ALA A 72 8.66 12.41 3.96
N HIS A 73 7.69 11.70 3.35
CA HIS A 73 6.77 12.27 2.37
C HIS A 73 5.40 12.53 2.97
N GLU A 74 4.59 13.31 2.25
CA GLU A 74 3.21 13.62 2.65
C GLU A 74 2.36 12.35 2.76
N THR A 75 1.56 12.31 3.84
CA THR A 75 0.63 11.23 4.13
C THR A 75 -0.77 11.77 4.37
N ILE A 76 -1.77 10.95 4.08
CA ILE A 76 -3.17 11.22 4.39
C ILE A 76 -3.55 10.39 5.62
N ALA A 77 -4.02 11.06 6.67
CA ALA A 77 -4.55 10.37 7.83
C ALA A 77 -5.89 9.70 7.49
N VAL A 78 -6.00 8.41 7.79
CA VAL A 78 -7.24 7.63 7.61
C VAL A 78 -7.99 7.57 8.93
N ASN A 79 -7.27 7.25 10.01
CA ASN A 79 -7.75 7.26 11.38
C ASN A 79 -6.53 7.42 12.33
N GLU A 80 -6.74 7.28 13.64
CA GLU A 80 -5.70 7.42 14.66
C GLU A 80 -4.55 6.38 14.54
N LYS A 81 -4.74 5.30 13.78
CA LYS A 81 -3.79 4.19 13.68
C LYS A 81 -3.24 3.96 12.27
N ILE A 82 -3.79 4.61 11.25
CA ILE A 82 -3.43 4.39 9.85
C ILE A 82 -3.24 5.73 9.15
N GLN A 83 -2.08 5.85 8.51
CA GLN A 83 -1.78 6.88 7.52
C GLN A 83 -1.46 6.20 6.19
N VAL A 84 -1.76 6.86 5.08
CA VAL A 84 -1.50 6.32 3.73
C VAL A 84 -0.76 7.31 2.86
N ALA A 85 0.07 6.79 1.97
CA ALA A 85 0.71 7.57 0.90
C ALA A 85 0.54 6.84 -0.42
N ILE A 86 0.29 7.58 -1.51
CA ILE A 86 0.28 7.05 -2.87
C ILE A 86 1.36 7.75 -3.66
N ARG A 87 2.32 6.97 -4.18
CA ARG A 87 3.45 7.52 -4.95
C ARG A 87 3.61 6.77 -6.27
N ALA A 88 3.64 7.53 -7.36
CA ALA A 88 4.13 7.04 -8.64
C ALA A 88 5.65 7.29 -8.67
N VAL A 89 6.43 6.23 -8.81
CA VAL A 89 7.90 6.33 -8.75
C VAL A 89 8.51 5.68 -9.98
N GLU A 90 9.63 6.22 -10.45
CA GLU A 90 10.41 5.67 -11.57
C GLU A 90 11.60 4.88 -11.04
N SER A 91 11.88 3.73 -11.66
CA SER A 91 13.03 2.90 -11.35
C SER A 91 14.36 3.57 -11.73
N GLU A 92 15.41 3.33 -10.96
CA GLU A 92 16.77 3.76 -11.29
C GLU A 92 17.38 2.93 -12.42
N SER A 93 17.10 1.62 -12.46
CA SER A 93 17.54 0.72 -13.51
C SER A 93 16.47 -0.30 -13.91
N CYS A 94 16.64 -0.92 -15.08
CA CYS A 94 15.82 -2.05 -15.52
C CYS A 94 16.61 -3.37 -15.47
N ASP A 95 17.26 -3.64 -14.35
CA ASP A 95 17.97 -4.91 -14.12
C ASP A 95 17.11 -5.84 -13.23
N PRO A 96 16.61 -6.98 -13.72
CA PRO A 96 15.75 -7.89 -12.97
C PRO A 96 16.35 -8.48 -11.68
N GLU A 97 17.67 -8.72 -11.62
CA GLU A 97 18.33 -9.35 -10.47
C GLU A 97 18.62 -8.33 -9.37
N TYR A 98 19.13 -7.15 -9.76
CA TYR A 98 19.27 -6.01 -8.85
C TYR A 98 17.90 -5.52 -8.35
N TYR A 99 16.87 -5.63 -9.20
CA TYR A 99 15.49 -5.27 -8.90
C TYR A 99 14.88 -6.08 -7.78
N ALA A 100 15.01 -7.42 -7.80
CA ALA A 100 14.36 -8.30 -6.83
C ALA A 100 14.82 -8.06 -5.38
N SER A 101 15.98 -7.44 -5.20
CA SER A 101 16.62 -7.29 -3.88
C SER A 101 16.52 -5.88 -3.31
N ASN A 102 16.63 -4.83 -4.14
CA ASN A 102 16.91 -3.47 -3.64
C ASN A 102 15.86 -2.42 -4.00
N HIS A 103 15.13 -2.62 -5.12
CA HIS A 103 14.09 -1.71 -5.61
C HIS A 103 14.35 -0.19 -5.42
N PRO A 104 15.49 0.37 -5.88
CA PRO A 104 15.80 1.77 -5.68
C PRO A 104 14.85 2.69 -6.47
N GLU A 105 14.42 3.78 -5.84
CA GLU A 105 13.61 4.83 -6.47
C GLU A 105 14.51 5.90 -7.06
N LYS A 106 14.37 6.19 -8.36
CA LYS A 106 15.10 7.29 -9.00
C LYS A 106 14.49 8.65 -8.67
N ARG A 107 13.17 8.74 -8.83
CA ARG A 107 12.39 9.96 -8.57
C ARG A 107 10.90 9.65 -8.47
N VAL A 108 10.17 10.59 -7.88
CA VAL A 108 8.70 10.64 -7.92
C VAL A 108 8.26 11.23 -9.27
N LEU A 109 7.24 10.64 -9.87
CA LEU A 109 6.57 11.17 -11.06
C LEU A 109 5.43 12.11 -10.63
N ASP A 110 5.56 13.39 -10.96
CA ASP A 110 4.67 14.46 -10.49
C ASP A 110 3.80 15.08 -11.61
N SER A 111 3.85 14.50 -12.81
CA SER A 111 3.04 14.91 -13.95
C SER A 111 1.53 14.82 -13.65
N GLY A 112 0.72 15.63 -14.32
CA GLY A 112 -0.74 15.62 -14.12
C GLY A 112 -1.38 14.26 -14.43
N ALA A 113 -0.82 13.49 -15.37
CA ALA A 113 -1.25 12.12 -15.63
C ALA A 113 -0.83 11.16 -14.50
N ALA A 114 0.40 11.29 -13.99
CA ALA A 114 0.88 10.46 -12.89
C ALA A 114 0.05 10.65 -11.62
N LYS A 115 -0.27 11.91 -11.28
CA LYS A 115 -1.11 12.28 -10.12
C LYS A 115 -2.55 11.76 -10.20
N LYS A 116 -3.06 11.48 -11.41
CA LYS A 116 -4.41 10.93 -11.62
C LYS A 116 -4.48 9.43 -11.33
N MET A 117 -3.36 8.71 -11.42
CA MET A 117 -3.30 7.30 -11.06
C MET A 117 -3.35 7.19 -9.54
N SER A 118 -4.50 6.71 -9.05
CA SER A 118 -4.76 6.61 -7.62
C SER A 118 -5.19 5.19 -7.29
N ALA A 119 -4.88 4.76 -6.08
CA ALA A 119 -5.46 3.57 -5.53
C ALA A 119 -6.96 3.80 -5.27
N ARG A 120 -7.76 2.76 -5.45
CA ARG A 120 -9.19 2.71 -5.11
C ARG A 120 -9.44 1.90 -3.85
N GLU A 121 -8.71 0.80 -3.71
CA GLU A 121 -8.86 -0.11 -2.59
C GLU A 121 -7.49 -0.61 -2.15
N LEU A 122 -7.29 -0.70 -0.83
CA LEU A 122 -6.14 -1.30 -0.18
C LEU A 122 -6.62 -2.42 0.75
N ILE A 123 -6.02 -3.60 0.62
CA ILE A 123 -6.17 -4.70 1.57
C ILE A 123 -4.92 -4.83 2.42
N VAL A 124 -5.10 -5.05 3.73
CA VAL A 124 -4.00 -5.15 4.71
C VAL A 124 -4.21 -6.36 5.63
N ASP A 125 -3.14 -7.09 5.89
CA ASP A 125 -3.10 -8.17 6.87
C ASP A 125 -1.82 -8.09 7.70
N TYR A 126 -1.80 -8.85 8.79
CA TYR A 126 -0.63 -9.04 9.63
C TYR A 126 -0.45 -10.55 9.86
N ILE A 127 0.60 -11.12 9.28
CA ILE A 127 0.88 -12.56 9.23
C ILE A 127 2.36 -12.77 9.53
N ASN A 128 2.70 -13.79 10.34
CA ASN A 128 4.08 -14.12 10.70
C ASN A 128 4.88 -12.92 11.27
N ASN A 129 4.20 -12.07 12.05
CA ASN A 129 4.74 -10.82 12.59
C ASN A 129 5.16 -9.77 11.56
N GLU A 130 4.70 -9.90 10.31
CA GLU A 130 4.97 -8.98 9.22
C GLU A 130 3.68 -8.39 8.65
N TRP A 131 3.76 -7.14 8.21
CA TRP A 131 2.69 -6.50 7.47
C TRP A 131 2.65 -6.98 6.03
N ALA A 132 1.45 -7.24 5.55
CA ALA A 132 1.19 -7.71 4.19
C ALA A 132 0.10 -6.84 3.56
N GLY A 133 0.26 -6.46 2.30
CA GLY A 133 -0.65 -5.52 1.65
C GLY A 133 -0.73 -5.68 0.14
N SER A 134 -1.85 -5.28 -0.42
CA SER A 134 -2.06 -5.19 -1.87
C SER A 134 -3.11 -4.13 -2.17
N PHE A 135 -3.06 -3.52 -3.36
CA PHE A 135 -4.01 -2.47 -3.72
C PHE A 135 -4.45 -2.55 -5.19
N SER A 136 -5.60 -1.96 -5.49
CA SER A 136 -6.14 -1.78 -6.84
C SER A 136 -6.02 -0.33 -7.30
N ILE A 137 -5.79 -0.13 -8.61
CA ILE A 137 -5.71 1.20 -9.25
C ILE A 137 -6.96 1.38 -10.10
N VAL A 138 -7.40 2.62 -10.27
CA VAL A 138 -8.41 3.06 -11.27
C VAL A 138 -7.87 4.15 -12.18
#